data_AF-A0A351D218-F1
#
_entry.id   AF-A0A351D218-F1
#
_cell.length_a   1.000
_cell.length_b   1.000
_cell.length_c   1.000
_cell.angle_alpha   90.00
_cell.angle_beta   90.00
_cell.angle_gamma   90.00
#
_symmetry.space_group_name_H-M   'P 1'
#
loop_
_entity.id
_entity.type
_entity.pdbx_description
1 polymer ?
#
loop_
_entity_poly.entity_id
_entity_poly.type
_entity_poly.pdbx_seq_one_letter_code
_entity_poly.pdbx_strand_id
1 'polypeptide(L)'
;MIMKNRRQFIKALSLSGVALSHPSFVFAASASPFTGKLVITVQAQGGWDVTHFCDPKENQSGSDIITNWSKTEETRSAGNLRYAPVANNNSFFERHYDKTLIINGVDSQTNAHSIGETANWSGRTAAGFPTLTALYSAVYAPQLPMTYLSFGGFSKT
;
A
#
# COMPACT_ATOMS: atom_id res chain seq x y z
N MET A 1 54.35 24.99 -23.85
CA MET A 1 53.50 24.02 -23.13
C MET A 1 53.09 24.63 -21.80
N ILE A 2 51.90 25.23 -21.71
CA ILE A 2 51.47 25.96 -20.50
C ILE A 2 51.04 24.94 -19.45
N MET A 3 51.86 24.74 -18.40
CA MET A 3 51.44 23.99 -17.22
C MET A 3 50.30 24.75 -16.52
N LYS A 4 49.07 24.25 -16.63
CA LYS A 4 47.94 24.74 -15.83
C LYS A 4 48.25 24.49 -14.35
N ASN A 5 48.51 25.56 -13.62
CA ASN A 5 48.88 25.53 -12.21
C ASN A 5 47.76 24.86 -11.38
N ARG A 6 48.08 24.01 -10.40
CA ARG A 6 47.12 23.21 -9.60
C ARG A 6 45.95 24.05 -9.07
N ARG A 7 46.22 25.31 -8.71
CA ARG A 7 45.23 26.28 -8.26
C ARG A 7 44.15 26.60 -9.31
N GLN A 8 44.50 26.70 -10.58
CA GLN A 8 43.52 26.95 -11.65
C GLN A 8 42.66 25.72 -11.91
N PHE A 9 43.23 24.51 -11.80
CA PHE A 9 42.46 23.27 -11.88
C PHE A 9 41.43 23.18 -10.74
N ILE A 10 41.85 23.44 -9.50
CA ILE A 10 40.92 23.43 -8.34
C ILE A 10 39.84 24.51 -8.48
N LYS A 11 40.19 25.72 -8.95
CA LYS A 11 39.21 26.78 -9.20
C LYS A 11 38.18 26.38 -10.26
N ALA A 12 38.64 25.79 -11.36
CA ALA A 12 37.75 25.29 -12.41
C ALA A 12 36.84 24.16 -11.90
N LEU A 13 37.38 23.23 -11.10
CA LEU A 13 36.62 22.15 -10.49
C LEU A 13 35.55 22.69 -9.52
N SER A 14 35.90 23.66 -8.67
CA SER A 14 34.95 24.29 -7.75
C SER A 14 33.84 25.06 -8.47
N LEU A 15 34.15 25.79 -9.56
CA LEU A 15 33.12 26.45 -10.37
C LEU A 15 32.23 25.44 -11.10
N SER A 16 32.80 24.33 -11.59
CA SER A 16 32.01 23.28 -12.26
C SER A 16 31.03 22.60 -11.30
N GLY A 17 31.43 22.36 -10.04
CA GLY A 17 30.53 21.80 -9.02
C GLY A 17 29.35 22.73 -8.69
N VAL A 18 29.58 24.04 -8.62
CA VAL A 18 28.52 25.03 -8.38
C VAL A 18 27.60 25.18 -9.60
N ALA A 19 28.17 25.20 -10.81
CA ALA A 19 27.37 25.25 -12.03
C ALA A 19 26.46 24.02 -12.18
N LEU A 20 26.96 22.82 -11.89
CA LEU A 20 26.17 21.57 -12.00
C LEU A 20 25.11 21.41 -10.90
N SER A 21 25.25 22.10 -9.77
CA SER A 21 24.28 22.07 -8.66
C SER A 21 23.23 23.18 -8.74
N HIS A 22 23.29 24.04 -9.77
CA HIS A 22 22.28 25.07 -9.95
C HIS A 22 20.95 24.41 -10.37
N PRO A 23 19.82 24.69 -9.67
CA PRO A 23 18.53 24.10 -9.98
C PRO A 23 18.02 24.39 -11.41
N SER A 24 18.60 25.37 -12.11
CA SER A 24 18.33 25.68 -13.52
C SER A 24 18.94 24.67 -14.50
N PHE A 25 19.96 23.91 -14.10
CA PHE A 25 20.56 22.80 -14.87
C PHE A 25 20.09 21.43 -14.39
N VAL A 26 19.43 21.37 -13.23
CA VAL A 26 18.56 20.25 -12.92
C VAL A 26 17.40 20.37 -13.90
N PHE A 27 17.40 19.54 -14.93
CA PHE A 27 16.19 19.28 -15.70
C PHE A 27 15.18 18.72 -14.70
N ALA A 28 14.43 19.60 -14.01
CA ALA A 28 13.11 19.26 -13.58
C ALA A 28 12.38 18.98 -14.88
N ALA A 29 12.43 17.71 -15.30
CA ALA A 29 11.62 17.24 -16.39
C ALA A 29 10.23 17.80 -16.10
N SER A 30 9.69 18.56 -17.06
CA SER A 30 8.28 18.95 -17.08
C SER A 30 7.50 17.65 -17.21
N ALA A 31 7.48 16.89 -16.13
CA ALA A 31 6.84 15.62 -16.03
C ALA A 31 5.36 15.98 -16.02
N SER A 32 4.66 15.62 -17.08
CA SER A 32 3.22 15.79 -17.15
C SER A 32 2.62 15.18 -15.88
N PRO A 33 1.69 15.88 -15.18
CA PRO A 33 1.06 15.34 -13.99
C PRO A 33 0.53 13.93 -14.26
N PHE A 34 0.69 13.04 -13.28
CA PHE A 34 0.18 11.67 -13.40
C PHE A 34 -1.34 11.69 -13.57
N THR A 35 -1.85 11.08 -14.64
CA THR A 35 -3.29 11.02 -14.95
C THR A 35 -3.93 9.67 -14.60
N GLY A 36 -3.16 8.72 -14.06
CA GLY A 36 -3.65 7.41 -13.65
C GLY A 36 -4.32 7.42 -12.28
N LYS A 37 -4.66 6.23 -11.78
CA LYS A 37 -5.30 6.06 -10.47
C LYS A 37 -4.26 6.06 -9.35
N LEU A 38 -4.57 6.71 -8.24
CA LEU A 38 -3.82 6.53 -7.01
C LEU A 38 -4.13 5.15 -6.42
N VAL A 39 -3.10 4.30 -6.27
CA VAL A 39 -3.22 2.99 -5.62
C VAL A 39 -2.66 3.08 -4.22
N ILE A 40 -3.51 2.80 -3.23
CA ILE A 40 -3.13 2.77 -1.81
C ILE A 40 -3.31 1.33 -1.33
N THR A 41 -2.25 0.77 -0.75
CA THR A 41 -2.26 -0.52 -0.08
C THR A 41 -2.01 -0.31 1.40
N VAL A 42 -2.89 -0.84 2.25
CA VAL A 42 -2.79 -0.71 3.71
C VAL A 42 -2.47 -2.06 4.31
N GLN A 43 -1.43 -2.12 5.15
CA GLN A 43 -1.12 -3.30 5.94
C GLN A 43 -1.75 -3.18 7.33
N ALA A 44 -2.82 -3.93 7.58
CA ALA A 44 -3.33 -4.12 8.91
C ALA A 44 -2.64 -5.34 9.55
N GLN A 45 -1.86 -5.11 10.61
CA GLN A 45 -1.24 -6.17 11.43
C GLN A 45 -1.94 -6.25 12.79
N GLY A 46 -1.72 -7.33 13.54
CA GLY A 46 -2.19 -7.45 14.93
C GLY A 46 -3.55 -8.13 15.11
N GLY A 47 -4.01 -8.93 14.13
CA GLY A 47 -5.23 -9.72 14.27
C GLY A 47 -6.49 -8.88 14.12
N TRP A 48 -6.77 -8.46 12.88
CA TRP A 48 -7.97 -7.70 12.59
C TRP A 48 -9.19 -8.61 12.65
N ASP A 49 -10.16 -8.24 13.48
CA ASP A 49 -11.35 -9.04 13.68
C ASP A 49 -12.35 -8.84 12.53
N VAL A 50 -12.32 -9.77 11.58
CA VAL A 50 -13.23 -9.78 10.42
C VAL A 50 -14.66 -10.12 10.81
N THR A 51 -14.88 -10.72 11.99
CA THR A 51 -16.21 -11.14 12.48
C THR A 51 -17.12 -9.97 12.81
N HIS A 52 -16.57 -8.75 12.84
CA HIS A 52 -17.32 -7.52 13.05
C HIS A 52 -17.48 -6.69 11.78
N PHE A 53 -16.78 -6.95 10.68
CA PHE A 53 -16.77 -6.03 9.52
C PHE A 53 -17.25 -6.68 8.22
N CYS A 54 -16.51 -7.68 7.72
CA CYS A 54 -16.69 -8.23 6.38
C CYS A 54 -17.01 -9.74 6.34
N ASP A 55 -17.02 -10.41 7.50
CA ASP A 55 -17.48 -11.78 7.64
C ASP A 55 -18.22 -11.97 9.00
N PRO A 56 -19.35 -11.29 9.19
CA PRO A 56 -20.03 -11.24 10.48
C PRO A 56 -20.39 -12.63 11.01
N LYS A 57 -20.11 -12.87 12.29
CA LYS A 57 -20.44 -14.12 12.99
C LYS A 57 -21.42 -13.85 14.13
N GLU A 58 -22.58 -14.48 14.05
CA GLU A 58 -23.61 -14.44 15.09
C GLU A 58 -23.44 -15.61 16.07
N ASN A 59 -23.80 -15.36 17.32
CA ASN A 59 -23.90 -16.38 18.36
C ASN A 59 -24.83 -17.52 17.92
N GLN A 60 -24.40 -18.76 18.17
CA GLN A 60 -25.16 -19.96 17.84
C GLN A 60 -25.77 -20.55 19.10
N SER A 61 -26.99 -21.09 18.99
CA SER A 61 -27.66 -21.76 20.12
C SER A 61 -26.84 -22.96 20.59
N GLY A 62 -26.67 -23.10 21.92
CA GLY A 62 -25.88 -24.18 22.53
C GLY A 62 -24.37 -24.05 22.38
N SER A 63 -23.86 -22.95 21.80
CA SER A 63 -22.44 -22.62 21.75
C SER A 63 -22.11 -21.47 22.69
N ASP A 64 -20.83 -21.29 22.98
CA ASP A 64 -20.37 -20.12 23.72
C ASP A 64 -20.66 -18.82 22.95
N ILE A 65 -20.88 -17.75 23.69
CA ILE A 65 -21.09 -16.41 23.14
C ILE A 65 -19.76 -15.89 22.59
N ILE A 66 -19.73 -15.60 21.30
CA ILE A 66 -18.54 -15.10 20.58
C ILE A 66 -18.62 -13.61 20.26
N THR A 67 -19.82 -13.03 20.18
CA THR A 67 -20.00 -11.59 19.91
C THR A 67 -21.08 -10.97 20.80
N ASN A 68 -20.86 -9.72 21.22
CA ASN A 68 -21.82 -9.01 22.07
C ASN A 68 -22.98 -8.40 21.27
N TRP A 69 -22.73 -7.95 20.04
CA TRP A 69 -23.74 -7.30 19.21
C TRP A 69 -24.85 -8.28 18.81
N SER A 70 -24.51 -9.54 18.50
CA SER A 70 -25.50 -10.52 18.05
C SER A 70 -26.33 -11.12 19.18
N LYS A 71 -26.31 -10.51 20.37
CA LYS A 71 -27.24 -10.85 21.46
C LYS A 71 -28.62 -10.22 21.23
N THR A 72 -28.64 -9.07 20.54
CA THR A 72 -29.84 -8.25 20.35
C THR A 72 -30.02 -7.77 18.92
N GLU A 73 -29.00 -7.92 18.07
CA GLU A 73 -29.00 -7.49 16.68
C GLU A 73 -28.66 -8.65 15.75
N GLU A 74 -28.94 -8.47 14.46
CA GLU A 74 -28.67 -9.45 13.40
C GLU A 74 -27.77 -8.83 12.32
N THR A 75 -27.12 -9.70 11.55
CA THR A 75 -26.27 -9.32 10.42
C THR A 75 -27.07 -8.47 9.43
N ARG A 76 -26.48 -7.36 9.01
CA ARG A 76 -27.05 -6.50 7.96
C ARG A 76 -26.35 -6.74 6.62
N SER A 77 -26.97 -6.26 5.55
CA SER A 77 -26.46 -6.41 4.19
C SER A 77 -26.59 -5.13 3.39
N ALA A 78 -25.59 -4.85 2.55
CA ALA A 78 -25.62 -3.83 1.51
C ALA A 78 -25.20 -4.50 0.18
N GLY A 79 -26.14 -4.64 -0.75
CA GLY A 79 -25.96 -5.50 -1.91
C GLY A 79 -25.73 -6.96 -1.49
N ASN A 80 -24.64 -7.56 -1.96
CA ASN A 80 -24.21 -8.91 -1.57
C ASN A 80 -23.22 -8.94 -0.39
N LEU A 81 -22.88 -7.77 0.19
CA LEU A 81 -21.91 -7.67 1.28
C LEU A 81 -22.64 -7.71 2.62
N ARG A 82 -22.18 -8.57 3.52
CA ARG A 82 -22.70 -8.74 4.88
C ARG A 82 -21.79 -8.05 5.88
N TYR A 83 -22.38 -7.40 6.89
CA TYR A 83 -21.64 -6.72 7.95
C TYR A 83 -22.39 -6.76 9.29
N ALA A 84 -21.65 -6.68 10.39
CA ALA A 84 -22.26 -6.56 11.71
C ALA A 84 -22.69 -5.10 11.97
N PRO A 85 -23.85 -4.84 12.60
CA PRO A 85 -24.33 -3.50 12.92
C PRO A 85 -23.64 -2.89 14.14
N VAL A 86 -22.30 -2.82 14.10
CA VAL A 86 -21.47 -2.24 15.15
C VAL A 86 -20.69 -1.04 14.63
N ALA A 87 -20.32 -0.14 15.55
CA ALA A 87 -19.56 1.07 15.24
C ALA A 87 -20.15 1.82 14.02
N ASN A 88 -19.33 2.13 13.02
CA ASN A 88 -19.72 2.90 11.82
C ASN A 88 -19.90 2.00 10.58
N ASN A 89 -20.05 0.69 10.75
CA ASN A 89 -20.15 -0.24 9.61
C ASN A 89 -21.33 0.10 8.70
N ASN A 90 -22.49 0.41 9.30
CA ASN A 90 -23.69 0.75 8.54
C ASN A 90 -23.43 1.92 7.58
N SER A 91 -22.87 3.01 8.11
CA SER A 91 -22.53 4.20 7.32
C SER A 91 -21.48 3.92 6.23
N PHE A 92 -20.52 3.02 6.49
CA PHE A 92 -19.52 2.64 5.50
C PHE A 92 -20.15 1.84 4.35
N PHE A 93 -20.87 0.77 4.67
CA PHE A 93 -21.42 -0.14 3.68
C PHE A 93 -22.54 0.51 2.87
N GLU A 94 -23.46 1.26 3.50
CA GLU A 94 -24.49 2.02 2.77
C GLU A 94 -23.88 2.97 1.73
N ARG A 95 -22.72 3.57 2.04
CA ARG A 95 -22.08 4.56 1.18
C ARG A 95 -21.19 3.96 0.10
N HIS A 96 -20.65 2.77 0.31
CA HIS A 96 -19.51 2.26 -0.47
C HIS A 96 -19.66 0.82 -0.96
N TYR A 97 -20.74 0.10 -0.66
CA TYR A 97 -20.88 -1.31 -1.05
C TYR A 97 -20.73 -1.54 -2.56
N ASP A 98 -21.25 -0.63 -3.39
CA ASP A 98 -21.25 -0.69 -4.85
C ASP A 98 -19.86 -0.60 -5.49
N LYS A 99 -18.88 -0.09 -4.74
CA LYS A 99 -17.47 0.04 -5.13
C LYS A 99 -16.52 -0.76 -4.24
N THR A 100 -17.05 -1.70 -3.45
CA THR A 100 -16.28 -2.52 -2.52
C THR A 100 -16.26 -3.98 -2.99
N LEU A 101 -15.06 -4.55 -3.05
CA LEU A 101 -14.85 -5.99 -3.21
C LEU A 101 -14.27 -6.56 -1.93
N ILE A 102 -14.92 -7.59 -1.39
CA ILE A 102 -14.44 -8.35 -0.24
C ILE A 102 -14.02 -9.74 -0.73
N ILE A 103 -12.79 -10.13 -0.42
CA ILE A 103 -12.27 -11.48 -0.65
C ILE A 103 -12.07 -12.10 0.73
N ASN A 104 -12.96 -13.01 1.11
CA ASN A 104 -12.91 -13.70 2.39
C ASN A 104 -11.96 -14.90 2.28
N GLY A 105 -10.73 -14.70 2.75
CA GLY A 105 -9.67 -15.70 2.76
C GLY A 105 -8.80 -15.65 1.51
N VAL A 106 -7.50 -15.65 1.72
CA VAL A 106 -6.47 -15.82 0.69
C VAL A 106 -5.51 -16.90 1.18
N ASP A 107 -5.42 -18.01 0.44
CA ASP A 107 -4.45 -19.05 0.77
C ASP A 107 -3.04 -18.56 0.40
N SER A 108 -2.23 -18.29 1.43
CA SER A 108 -0.84 -17.85 1.28
C SER A 108 0.14 -19.01 1.07
N GLN A 109 -0.34 -20.26 1.04
CA GLN A 109 0.44 -21.50 0.87
C GLN A 109 1.57 -21.69 1.89
N THR A 110 1.41 -21.10 3.07
CA THR A 110 2.41 -21.13 4.14
C THR A 110 1.76 -20.90 5.49
N ASN A 111 2.33 -21.49 6.53
CA ASN A 111 1.98 -21.23 7.93
C ASN A 111 2.99 -20.29 8.62
N ALA A 112 4.07 -19.88 7.94
CA ALA A 112 5.05 -18.98 8.50
C ALA A 112 4.62 -17.52 8.30
N HIS A 113 4.46 -16.77 9.40
CA HIS A 113 3.97 -15.38 9.38
C HIS A 113 4.72 -14.48 8.38
N SER A 114 6.06 -14.48 8.42
CA SER A 114 6.91 -13.64 7.57
C SER A 114 6.86 -14.04 6.09
N ILE A 115 6.66 -15.33 5.80
CA ILE A 115 6.49 -15.82 4.43
C ILE A 115 5.08 -15.48 3.92
N GLY A 116 4.07 -15.57 4.78
CA GLY A 116 2.69 -15.15 4.47
C GLY A 116 2.63 -13.66 4.16
N GLU A 117 3.33 -12.83 4.93
CA GLU A 117 3.49 -11.40 4.60
C GLU A 117 4.12 -11.23 3.22
N THR A 118 5.23 -11.92 2.94
CA THR A 118 5.90 -11.84 1.61
C THR A 118 4.96 -12.27 0.48
N ALA A 119 4.22 -13.36 0.65
CA ALA A 119 3.28 -13.89 -0.33
C ALA A 119 2.11 -12.92 -0.60
N ASN A 120 1.50 -12.34 0.43
CA ASN A 120 0.37 -11.42 0.26
C ASN A 120 0.78 -10.10 -0.41
N TRP A 121 2.03 -9.67 -0.24
CA TRP A 121 2.49 -8.40 -0.80
C TRP A 121 3.13 -8.50 -2.18
N SER A 122 3.78 -9.64 -2.48
CA SER A 122 4.54 -9.85 -3.72
C SER A 122 3.95 -10.94 -4.64
N GLY A 123 2.94 -11.68 -4.17
CA GLY A 123 2.35 -12.81 -4.88
C GLY A 123 3.20 -14.08 -4.87
N ARG A 124 4.33 -14.11 -4.15
CA ARG A 124 5.23 -15.26 -4.06
C ARG A 124 5.81 -15.43 -2.66
N THR A 125 6.12 -16.67 -2.27
CA THR A 125 6.80 -16.98 -1.01
C THR A 125 8.30 -16.62 -1.03
N ALA A 126 8.89 -16.55 -2.22
CA ALA A 126 10.28 -16.12 -2.40
C ALA A 126 10.43 -14.61 -2.25
N ALA A 127 11.48 -14.18 -1.56
CA ALA A 127 11.84 -12.77 -1.46
C ALA A 127 12.40 -12.22 -2.78
N GLY A 128 12.35 -10.89 -2.95
CA GLY A 128 12.94 -10.18 -4.09
C GLY A 128 11.97 -9.79 -5.19
N PHE A 129 10.67 -10.03 -5.00
CA PHE A 129 9.62 -9.53 -5.89
C PHE A 129 9.02 -8.22 -5.35
N PRO A 130 8.61 -7.30 -6.24
CA PRO A 130 8.07 -6.01 -5.85
C PRO A 130 6.70 -6.16 -5.17
N THR A 131 6.36 -5.19 -4.33
CA THR A 131 4.96 -5.02 -3.89
C THR A 131 4.04 -4.69 -5.06
N LEU A 132 2.73 -4.92 -4.90
CA LEU A 132 1.73 -4.49 -5.88
C LEU A 132 1.85 -2.99 -6.23
N THR A 133 2.11 -2.14 -5.24
CA THR A 133 2.28 -0.69 -5.45
C THR A 133 3.58 -0.33 -6.12
N ALA A 134 4.68 -1.02 -5.83
CA ALA A 134 5.94 -0.86 -6.56
C ALA A 134 5.80 -1.31 -8.03
N LEU A 135 5.12 -2.43 -8.27
CA LEU A 135 4.80 -2.91 -9.62
C LEU A 135 3.91 -1.92 -10.39
N TYR A 136 2.85 -1.40 -9.73
CA TYR A 136 1.98 -0.39 -10.32
C TYR A 136 2.77 0.87 -10.71
N SER A 137 3.62 1.36 -9.82
CA SER A 137 4.49 2.51 -10.06
C SER A 137 5.40 2.30 -11.27
N ALA A 138 6.06 1.13 -11.35
CA ALA A 138 6.96 0.79 -12.45
C ALA A 138 6.23 0.69 -13.80
N VAL A 139 4.99 0.22 -13.83
CA VAL A 139 4.19 0.07 -15.07
C VAL A 139 3.61 1.41 -15.54
N TYR A 140 3.05 2.19 -14.62
CA TYR A 140 2.23 3.35 -14.99
C TYR A 140 2.96 4.69 -14.94
N ALA A 141 4.10 4.77 -14.24
CA ALA A 141 4.84 6.01 -14.10
C ALA A 141 6.39 5.82 -14.04
N PRO A 142 7.01 5.00 -14.92
CA PRO A 142 8.44 4.67 -14.80
C PRO A 142 9.40 5.88 -14.92
N GLN A 143 8.94 6.99 -15.52
CA GLN A 143 9.76 8.17 -15.79
C GLN A 143 9.40 9.37 -14.90
N LEU A 144 8.37 9.27 -14.06
CA LEU A 144 8.01 10.36 -13.16
C LEU A 144 8.89 10.32 -11.90
N PRO A 145 9.27 11.48 -11.35
CA PRO A 145 10.03 11.51 -10.11
C PRO A 145 9.16 10.99 -8.95
N MET A 146 9.71 10.06 -8.16
CA MET A 146 9.18 9.64 -6.85
C MET A 146 7.72 9.12 -6.88
N THR A 147 7.50 8.06 -7.64
CA THR A 147 6.18 7.46 -7.92
C THR A 147 5.72 6.40 -6.93
N TYR A 148 6.59 6.03 -6.00
CA TYR A 148 6.31 5.06 -4.94
C TYR A 148 6.72 5.65 -3.59
N LEU A 149 5.81 5.57 -2.64
CA LEU A 149 6.02 5.97 -1.25
C LEU A 149 5.61 4.81 -0.34
N SER A 150 6.42 4.54 0.68
CA SER A 150 6.15 3.52 1.68
C SER A 150 6.41 4.07 3.07
N PHE A 151 5.44 3.93 3.97
CA PHE A 151 5.47 4.47 5.34
C PHE A 151 5.57 3.36 6.40
N GLY A 152 6.47 2.39 6.17
CA GLY A 152 6.61 1.19 7.01
C GLY A 152 5.85 -0.03 6.46
N GLY A 153 5.93 -1.15 7.18
CA GLY A 153 5.41 -2.45 6.73
C GLY A 153 6.29 -3.11 5.65
N PHE A 154 5.70 -4.05 4.90
CA PHE A 154 6.38 -4.72 3.79
C PHE A 154 6.58 -3.75 2.62
N SER A 155 7.84 -3.50 2.27
CA SER A 155 8.22 -2.45 1.31
C SER A 155 9.30 -2.89 0.32
N LYS A 156 9.53 -4.20 0.19
CA LYS A 156 10.52 -4.74 -0.74
C LYS A 156 10.10 -4.46 -2.18
N THR A 157 11.04 -3.95 -2.97
CA THR A 157 10.88 -3.59 -4.38
C THR A 157 11.74 -4.48 -5.25
#